data_AF-A0AAV3RS84-F1
#
_entry.id   AF-A0AAV3RS84-F1
#
_cell.length_a   1.000
_cell.length_b   1.000
_cell.length_c   1.000
_cell.angle_alpha   90.00
_cell.angle_beta   90.00
_cell.angle_gamma   90.00
#
_symmetry.space_group_name_H-M   'P 1'
#
loop_
_entity.id
_entity.type
_entity.pdbx_description
1 polymer ?
#
loop_
_entity_poly.entity_id
_entity_poly.type
_entity_poly.pdbx_seq_one_letter_code
_entity_poly.pdbx_strand_id
1 'polypeptide(L)'
;MLTMFPKYHLALKISLFMRILFLLVLLLIKNIKNDLVIAQAIVQTLPGYNGTLPFKLETGYISVGDADDVQLFYYFIESERNPVKDPLVLWLTGGPGCSALSGLVFEIGNQFILFHSKV
;
A
#
# COMPACT_ATOMS: atom_id res chain seq x y z
N MET A 1 55.15 1.25 38.40
CA MET A 1 54.59 1.39 37.04
C MET A 1 53.70 0.19 36.68
N LEU A 2 52.68 -0.20 37.47
CA LEU A 2 51.86 -1.41 37.16
C LEU A 2 50.40 -1.41 37.68
N THR A 3 49.77 -0.26 37.97
CA THR A 3 48.34 -0.22 38.40
C THR A 3 47.39 0.38 37.37
N MET A 4 47.89 0.79 36.20
CA MET A 4 47.07 1.44 35.16
C MET A 4 46.24 0.44 34.34
N PHE A 5 46.31 -0.87 34.61
CA PHE A 5 45.81 -1.92 33.73
C PHE A 5 44.28 -2.25 33.74
N PRO A 6 43.51 -2.08 34.84
CA PRO A 6 42.14 -2.59 34.89
C PRO A 6 41.07 -1.66 34.28
N LYS A 7 41.34 -0.34 34.19
CA LYS A 7 40.33 0.65 33.75
C LYS A 7 40.03 0.57 32.25
N TYR A 8 41.04 0.37 31.41
CA TYR A 8 40.84 0.22 29.96
C TYR A 8 40.24 -1.14 29.58
N HIS A 9 40.46 -2.17 30.39
CA HIS A 9 39.83 -3.47 30.16
C HIS A 9 38.31 -3.39 30.34
N LEU A 10 37.83 -2.62 31.33
CA LEU A 10 36.41 -2.35 31.51
C LEU A 10 35.85 -1.42 30.41
N ALA A 11 36.57 -0.36 30.07
CA ALA A 11 36.17 0.58 29.01
C ALA A 11 36.06 -0.10 27.62
N LEU A 12 36.98 -1.03 27.30
CA LEU A 12 36.95 -1.80 26.06
C LEU A 12 35.73 -2.74 26.01
N LYS A 13 35.42 -3.41 27.12
CA LYS A 13 34.22 -4.26 27.23
C LYS A 13 32.93 -3.46 27.08
N ILE A 14 32.85 -2.28 27.68
CA ILE A 14 31.69 -1.38 27.54
C ILE A 14 31.58 -0.90 26.10
N SER A 15 32.68 -0.50 25.46
CA SER A 15 32.66 -0.08 24.05
C SER A 15 32.24 -1.23 23.11
N LEU A 16 32.67 -2.46 23.37
CA LEU A 16 32.29 -3.62 22.58
C LEU A 16 30.80 -3.94 22.77
N PHE A 17 30.32 -3.89 24.01
CA PHE A 17 28.91 -4.08 24.35
C PHE A 17 28.02 -3.04 23.66
N MET A 18 28.40 -1.76 23.68
CA MET A 18 27.65 -0.70 22.99
C MET A 18 27.62 -0.90 21.46
N ARG A 19 28.71 -1.37 20.86
CA ARG A 19 28.75 -1.70 19.42
C ARG A 19 27.85 -2.89 19.09
N ILE A 20 27.87 -3.92 19.92
CA ILE A 20 27.00 -5.10 19.76
C ILE A 20 25.52 -4.69 19.92
N LEU A 21 25.20 -3.88 20.93
CA LEU A 21 23.86 -3.36 21.15
C LEU A 21 23.37 -2.53 19.96
N PHE A 22 24.22 -1.65 19.42
CA PHE A 22 23.90 -0.85 18.24
C PHE A 22 23.67 -1.72 17.00
N LEU A 23 24.50 -2.75 16.78
CA LEU A 23 24.31 -3.70 15.68
C LEU A 23 23.02 -4.52 15.83
N LEU A 24 22.66 -4.93 17.06
CA LEU A 24 21.40 -5.61 17.34
C LEU A 24 20.20 -4.71 17.06
N VAL A 25 20.25 -3.43 17.45
CA VAL A 25 19.21 -2.45 17.14
C VAL A 25 19.05 -2.25 15.63
N LEU A 26 20.16 -2.15 14.88
CA LEU A 26 20.11 -2.08 13.41
C LEU A 26 19.54 -3.36 12.78
N LEU A 27 19.81 -4.53 13.35
CA LEU A 27 19.24 -5.80 12.89
C LEU A 27 17.71 -5.86 13.12
N LEU A 28 17.23 -5.31 14.24
CA LEU A 28 15.80 -5.22 14.54
C LEU A 28 15.08 -4.25 13.59
N ILE A 29 15.68 -3.10 13.28
CA ILE A 29 15.08 -2.10 12.36
C ILE A 29 14.95 -2.66 10.94
N LYS A 30 15.91 -3.46 10.45
CA LYS A 30 15.82 -4.10 9.12
C LYS A 30 14.66 -5.09 8.97
N ASN A 31 14.11 -5.59 10.08
CA ASN A 31 12.95 -6.50 10.06
C ASN A 31 11.62 -5.74 10.10
N ILE A 32 11.62 -4.41 10.20
CA ILE A 32 10.42 -3.59 10.05
C ILE A 32 10.12 -3.48 8.55
N LYS A 33 9.39 -4.48 8.03
CA LYS A 33 8.75 -4.40 6.73
C LYS A 33 7.40 -3.73 6.95
N ASN A 34 7.24 -2.50 6.47
CA ASN A 34 5.92 -1.92 6.32
C ASN A 34 5.31 -2.52 5.04
N ASP A 35 4.82 -3.76 5.13
CA ASP A 35 3.99 -4.29 4.06
C ASP A 35 2.65 -3.56 4.15
N LEU A 36 2.43 -2.59 3.26
CA LEU A 36 1.11 -2.06 3.00
C LEU A 36 0.24 -3.25 2.59
N VAL A 37 -0.67 -3.67 3.47
CA VAL A 37 -1.62 -4.75 3.15
C VAL A 37 -2.65 -4.17 2.19
N ILE A 38 -2.35 -4.22 0.90
CA ILE A 38 -3.31 -3.86 -0.14
C ILE A 38 -4.18 -5.08 -0.36
N ALA A 39 -5.43 -5.03 0.09
CA ALA A 39 -6.41 -6.06 -0.21
C ALA A 39 -6.89 -5.84 -1.66
N GLN A 40 -6.31 -6.59 -2.61
CA GLN A 40 -6.63 -6.49 -4.04
C GLN A 40 -7.27 -7.80 -4.55
N ALA A 41 -8.25 -7.68 -5.43
CA ALA A 41 -8.95 -8.78 -6.05
C ALA A 41 -9.15 -8.52 -7.55
N ILE A 42 -8.69 -9.46 -8.39
CA ILE A 42 -8.99 -9.43 -9.82
C ILE A 42 -10.36 -10.06 -10.03
N VAL A 43 -11.29 -9.28 -10.59
CA VAL A 43 -12.66 -9.69 -10.88
C VAL A 43 -12.71 -10.26 -12.30
N GLN A 44 -12.99 -11.56 -12.41
CA GLN A 44 -13.10 -12.24 -13.71
C GLN A 44 -14.55 -12.33 -14.21
N THR A 45 -15.51 -12.35 -13.31
CA THR A 45 -16.94 -12.46 -13.62
C THR A 45 -17.75 -11.51 -12.75
N LEU A 46 -18.88 -11.02 -13.29
CA LEU A 46 -19.82 -10.17 -12.55
C LEU A 46 -21.21 -10.80 -12.58
N PRO A 47 -21.97 -10.75 -11.48
CA PRO A 47 -23.38 -11.12 -11.50
C PRO A 47 -24.13 -10.33 -12.59
N GLY A 48 -24.87 -11.04 -13.45
CA GLY A 48 -25.59 -10.43 -14.58
C GLY A 48 -24.78 -10.30 -15.87
N TYR A 49 -23.46 -10.53 -15.85
CA TYR A 49 -22.65 -10.69 -17.05
C TYR A 49 -22.43 -12.18 -17.35
N ASN A 50 -22.72 -12.60 -18.58
CA ASN A 50 -22.54 -14.00 -18.96
C ASN A 50 -21.14 -14.25 -19.51
N GLY A 51 -20.36 -15.08 -18.84
CA GLY A 51 -18.97 -15.40 -19.21
C GLY A 51 -17.92 -14.55 -18.48
N THR A 52 -16.68 -14.57 -18.98
CA THR A 52 -15.55 -13.81 -18.45
C THR A 52 -15.58 -12.38 -18.96
N LEU A 53 -15.24 -11.41 -18.10
CA LEU A 53 -15.13 -10.02 -18.50
C LEU A 53 -14.10 -9.85 -19.63
N PRO A 54 -14.40 -9.02 -20.66
CA PRO A 54 -13.51 -8.83 -21.80
C PRO A 54 -12.34 -7.87 -21.49
N PHE A 55 -12.31 -7.31 -20.28
CA PHE A 55 -11.28 -6.41 -19.77
C PHE A 55 -10.86 -6.85 -18.36
N LYS A 56 -9.67 -6.43 -17.94
CA LYS A 56 -9.19 -6.69 -16.58
C LYS A 56 -9.79 -5.66 -15.62
N LEU A 57 -10.66 -6.14 -14.74
CA LEU A 57 -11.17 -5.38 -13.60
C LEU A 57 -10.44 -5.85 -12.34
N GLU A 58 -9.88 -4.90 -11.61
CA GLU A 58 -9.32 -5.10 -10.28
C GLU A 58 -10.08 -4.23 -9.29
N THR A 59 -10.33 -4.75 -8.10
CA THR A 59 -10.91 -3.99 -7.00
C THR A 59 -10.09 -4.17 -5.74
N GLY A 60 -10.13 -3.20 -4.84
CA GLY A 60 -9.40 -3.34 -3.59
C GLY A 60 -9.63 -2.20 -2.63
N TYR A 61 -8.88 -2.21 -1.53
CA TYR A 61 -8.86 -1.14 -0.54
C TYR A 61 -7.46 -0.56 -0.40
N ILE A 62 -7.39 0.76 -0.31
CA ILE A 62 -6.17 1.52 -0.06
C ILE A 62 -6.38 2.29 1.24
N SER A 63 -5.50 2.07 2.22
CA SER A 63 -5.46 2.85 3.44
C SER A 63 -4.92 4.25 3.17
N VAL A 64 -5.57 5.26 3.73
CA VAL A 64 -5.17 6.67 3.65
C VAL A 64 -5.24 7.29 5.05
N GLY A 65 -4.31 8.21 5.34
CA GLY A 65 -4.19 8.86 6.64
C GLY A 65 -2.97 8.39 7.44
N ASP A 66 -2.57 9.19 8.44
CA ASP A 66 -1.36 8.94 9.23
C ASP A 66 -1.45 7.67 10.11
N ALA A 67 -2.66 7.16 10.33
CA ALA A 67 -2.93 6.00 11.16
C ALA A 67 -3.62 4.85 10.41
N ASP A 68 -3.66 4.89 9.08
CA ASP A 68 -4.42 3.93 8.24
C ASP A 68 -5.89 3.76 8.69
N ASP A 69 -6.47 4.82 9.26
CA ASP A 69 -7.81 4.82 9.87
C ASP A 69 -8.93 4.90 8.83
N VAL A 70 -8.61 5.38 7.63
CA VAL A 70 -9.57 5.48 6.52
C VAL A 70 -9.16 4.52 5.40
N GLN A 71 -10.11 3.74 4.91
CA GLN A 71 -9.91 2.85 3.76
C GLN A 71 -10.77 3.30 2.58
N LEU A 72 -10.11 3.57 1.46
CA LEU A 72 -10.75 3.87 0.19
C LEU A 72 -10.83 2.59 -0.64
N PHE A 73 -12.05 2.15 -0.94
CA PHE A 73 -12.29 1.11 -1.92
C PHE A 73 -11.98 1.65 -3.32
N TYR A 74 -11.55 0.82 -4.28
CA TYR A 74 -11.38 1.23 -5.66
C TYR A 74 -11.87 0.20 -6.68
N TYR A 75 -12.21 0.69 -7.87
CA TYR A 75 -12.34 -0.09 -9.10
C TYR A 75 -11.22 0.35 -10.04
N PHE A 76 -10.43 -0.56 -10.58
CA PHE A 76 -9.38 -0.32 -11.56
C PHE A 76 -9.70 -1.11 -12.82
N ILE A 77 -9.91 -0.41 -13.93
CA ILE A 77 -10.14 -1.03 -15.24
C ILE A 77 -8.92 -0.76 -16.10
N GLU A 78 -8.28 -1.82 -16.58
CA GLU A 78 -7.11 -1.72 -17.45
C GLU A 78 -7.53 -1.27 -18.86
N SER A 79 -6.70 -0.46 -19.53
CA SER A 79 -6.97 -0.01 -20.90
C SER A 79 -7.07 -1.19 -21.86
N GLU A 80 -8.11 -1.19 -22.70
CA GLU A 80 -8.32 -2.21 -23.74
C GLU A 80 -7.33 -2.06 -24.93
N ARG A 81 -6.62 -0.93 -25.04
CA ARG A 81 -5.68 -0.65 -26.14
C ARG A 81 -4.26 -1.11 -25.80
N ASN A 82 -3.50 -0.29 -25.09
CA ASN A 82 -2.12 -0.60 -24.71
C ASN A 82 -1.89 -0.16 -23.26
N PRO A 83 -2.19 -1.02 -22.28
CA PRO A 83 -2.17 -0.62 -20.88
C PRO A 83 -0.78 -0.25 -20.35
N VAL A 84 0.28 -0.66 -21.04
CA VAL A 84 1.66 -0.29 -20.68
C VAL A 84 2.01 1.13 -21.11
N LYS A 85 1.36 1.65 -22.18
CA LYS A 85 1.65 2.97 -22.75
C LYS A 85 0.56 4.01 -22.50
N ASP A 86 -0.64 3.55 -22.22
CA ASP A 86 -1.79 4.42 -22.04
C ASP A 86 -1.72 5.13 -20.68
N PRO A 87 -2.18 6.39 -20.60
CA PRO A 87 -2.07 7.16 -19.38
C PRO A 87 -3.01 6.63 -18.30
N LEU A 88 -2.59 6.79 -17.04
CA LEU A 88 -3.43 6.55 -15.87
C LEU A 88 -4.41 7.71 -15.72
N VAL A 89 -5.71 7.41 -15.62
CA VAL A 89 -6.75 8.41 -15.38
C VAL A 89 -7.43 8.11 -14.04
N LEU A 90 -7.40 9.10 -13.16
CA LEU A 90 -8.08 9.08 -11.86
C LEU A 90 -9.45 9.75 -11.99
N TRP A 91 -10.51 9.02 -11.68
CA TRP A 91 -11.86 9.59 -11.61
C TRP A 91 -12.36 9.70 -10.17
N LEU A 92 -12.83 10.88 -9.80
CA LEU A 92 -13.44 11.18 -8.50
C LEU A 92 -14.78 11.85 -8.74
N THR A 93 -15.85 11.27 -8.19
CA THR A 93 -17.16 11.93 -8.18
C THR A 93 -17.16 13.04 -7.13
N GLY A 94 -17.82 14.15 -7.44
CA GLY A 94 -18.00 15.26 -6.50
C GLY A 94 -19.08 14.98 -5.45
N GLY A 95 -19.40 16.00 -4.67
CA GLY A 95 -20.41 15.95 -3.60
C GLY A 95 -19.94 15.22 -2.34
N PRO A 96 -20.42 15.60 -1.14
CA PRO A 96 -20.09 14.86 0.06
C PRO A 96 -20.82 13.50 0.08
N GLY A 97 -20.07 12.40 0.16
CA GLY A 97 -20.61 11.05 0.36
C GLY A 97 -21.17 10.36 -0.88
N CYS A 98 -21.12 10.98 -2.07
CA CYS A 98 -21.51 10.30 -3.30
C CYS A 98 -20.50 9.22 -3.67
N SER A 99 -21.00 8.02 -3.96
CA SER A 99 -20.16 6.90 -4.38
C SER A 99 -19.66 7.11 -5.80
N ALA A 100 -18.36 6.95 -5.99
CA ALA A 100 -17.78 7.06 -7.31
C ALA A 100 -18.32 6.02 -8.31
N LEU A 101 -18.92 4.92 -7.82
CA LEU A 101 -19.64 3.94 -8.64
C LEU A 101 -20.71 4.58 -9.53
N SER A 102 -21.32 5.70 -9.10
CA SER A 102 -22.28 6.41 -9.94
C SER A 102 -21.63 6.96 -11.21
N GLY A 103 -20.41 7.48 -11.13
CA GLY A 103 -19.65 7.93 -12.30
C GLY A 103 -19.37 6.77 -13.26
N LEU A 104 -18.94 5.62 -12.73
CA LEU A 104 -18.68 4.44 -13.55
C LEU A 104 -19.92 3.93 -14.29
N VAL A 105 -21.07 3.86 -13.61
CA VAL A 105 -22.30 3.30 -14.20
C VAL A 105 -23.05 4.30 -15.09
N PHE A 106 -23.07 5.58 -14.73
CA PHE A 106 -23.95 6.57 -15.37
C PHE A 106 -23.22 7.62 -16.21
N GLU A 107 -21.92 7.85 -16.00
CA GLU A 107 -21.20 8.95 -16.66
C GLU A 107 -20.20 8.46 -17.70
N ILE A 108 -19.32 7.51 -17.35
CA ILE A 108 -18.08 7.28 -18.12
C ILE A 108 -18.07 5.95 -18.89
N GLY A 109 -19.00 5.03 -18.61
CA GLY A 109 -18.92 3.69 -19.17
C GLY A 109 -17.63 2.94 -18.76
N ASN A 110 -17.40 1.79 -19.38
CA ASN A 110 -16.51 0.69 -18.94
C ASN A 110 -14.98 0.98 -18.89
N GLN A 111 -14.48 2.19 -18.66
CA GLN A 111 -13.08 2.51 -19.00
C GLN A 111 -12.18 3.14 -17.92
N PHE A 112 -12.46 3.19 -16.60
CA PHE A 112 -11.56 3.97 -15.70
C PHE A 112 -11.40 3.48 -14.24
N ILE A 113 -10.37 4.04 -13.58
CA ILE A 113 -10.01 3.81 -12.17
C ILE A 113 -10.77 4.79 -11.27
N LEU A 114 -11.31 4.28 -10.16
CA LEU A 114 -12.34 4.94 -9.38
C LEU A 114 -12.19 4.66 -7.89
N PHE A 115 -12.25 5.67 -7.02
CA PHE A 115 -12.18 5.50 -5.55
C PHE A 115 -13.55 5.71 -4.87
N HIS A 116 -13.96 4.81 -3.99
CA HIS A 116 -15.12 4.91 -3.10
C HIS A 116 -14.66 4.95 -1.63
N SER A 117 -14.97 6.04 -0.92
CA SER A 117 -14.72 6.13 0.53
C SER A 117 -15.85 5.45 1.30
N LYS A 118 -15.52 4.48 2.16
CA LYS A 118 -16.45 4.04 3.21
C LYS A 118 -16.25 4.94 4.42
N VAL A 119 -17.27 5.74 4.75
CA VAL A 119 -17.36 6.44 6.04
C VAL A 119 -17.77 5.44 7.11
#